data_AF-A0A4S2P9Q7-F1
#
_entry.id   AF-A0A4S2P9Q7-F1
#
_cell.length_a   1.000
_cell.length_b   1.000
_cell.length_c   1.000
_cell.angle_alpha   90.00
_cell.angle_beta   90.00
_cell.angle_gamma   90.00
#
_symmetry.space_group_name_H-M   'P 1'
#
loop_
_entity.id
_entity.type
_entity.pdbx_description
1 polymer ?
#
loop_
_entity_poly.entity_id
_entity_poly.type
_entity_poly.pdbx_seq_one_letter_code
_entity_poly.pdbx_strand_id
1 'polypeptide(L)'
;MNPFLAAAHQEHLDNLAGWERVLEEQKGNIDKDLKDSGKKSDYFDELTELLGTDDNFWLVICGGANYDELRDKAIEKIATDSLKSEENEYYPD
;
A
#
# COMPACT_ATOMS: atom_id res chain seq x y z
N MET A 1 22.31 7.27 -30.93
CA MET A 1 21.44 7.10 -29.74
C MET A 1 21.44 8.42 -29.00
N ASN A 2 20.28 9.03 -28.72
CA ASN A 2 20.24 10.34 -28.09
C ASN A 2 20.48 10.18 -26.57
N PRO A 3 21.63 10.64 -26.03
CA PRO A 3 22.04 10.34 -24.66
C PRO A 3 21.08 10.91 -23.60
N PHE A 4 20.39 12.01 -23.92
CA PHE A 4 19.40 12.62 -23.02
C PHE A 4 18.14 11.76 -22.84
N LEU A 5 17.71 11.06 -23.89
CA LEU A 5 16.53 10.19 -23.82
C LEU A 5 16.82 8.92 -23.00
N ALA A 6 18.06 8.42 -23.09
CA ALA A 6 18.51 7.27 -22.31
C ALA A 6 18.67 7.61 -20.82
N ALA A 7 19.18 8.81 -20.50
CA ALA A 7 19.32 9.27 -19.11
C ALA A 7 17.95 9.48 -18.44
N ALA A 8 17.01 10.17 -19.11
CA ALA A 8 15.66 10.36 -18.58
C ALA A 8 14.89 9.03 -18.40
N HIS A 9 15.12 8.07 -19.30
CA HIS A 9 14.53 6.74 -19.17
C HIS A 9 15.11 5.98 -17.97
N GLN A 10 16.42 6.04 -17.75
CA GLN A 10 17.07 5.41 -16.60
C GLN A 10 16.63 6.04 -15.28
N GLU A 11 16.56 7.37 -15.21
CA GLU A 11 16.07 8.11 -14.03
C GLU A 11 14.62 7.73 -13.70
N HIS A 12 13.76 7.60 -14.71
CA HIS A 12 12.38 7.16 -14.50
C HIS A 12 12.30 5.72 -13.94
N LEU A 13 13.12 4.80 -14.44
CA LEU A 13 13.18 3.43 -13.95
C LEU A 13 13.74 3.37 -12.52
N ASP A 14 14.76 4.16 -12.21
CA ASP A 14 15.36 4.22 -10.87
C ASP A 14 14.37 4.79 -9.84
N ASN A 15 13.61 5.83 -10.21
CA ASN A 15 12.54 6.38 -9.38
C ASN A 15 11.41 5.38 -9.16
N LEU A 16 11.01 4.63 -10.20
CA LEU A 16 10.00 3.58 -10.08
C LEU A 16 10.47 2.46 -9.15
N ALA A 17 11.70 1.98 -9.32
CA ALA A 17 12.28 0.95 -8.45
C ALA A 17 12.44 1.43 -7.00
N GLY A 18 12.78 2.71 -6.81
CA GLY A 18 12.81 3.36 -5.50
C GLY A 18 11.43 3.36 -4.84
N TRP A 19 10.41 3.78 -5.60
CA TRP A 19 9.01 3.79 -5.13
C TRP A 19 8.52 2.38 -4.76
N GLU A 20 8.71 1.39 -5.64
CA GLU A 20 8.31 0.00 -5.40
C GLU A 20 8.95 -0.55 -4.13
N ARG A 21 10.23 -0.25 -3.89
CA ARG A 21 10.94 -0.69 -2.69
C ARG A 21 10.36 -0.08 -1.41
N VAL A 22 10.11 1.23 -1.42
CA VAL A 22 9.54 1.95 -0.26
C VAL A 22 8.11 1.46 0.01
N LEU A 23 7.33 1.21 -1.05
CA LEU A 23 5.99 0.66 -0.95
C LEU A 23 5.99 -0.74 -0.30
N GLU A 24 6.87 -1.64 -0.73
CA GLU A 24 6.98 -2.99 -0.15
C GLU A 24 7.43 -2.95 1.31
N GLU A 25 8.35 -2.06 1.67
CA GLU A 25 8.75 -1.85 3.07
C GLU A 25 7.56 -1.37 3.92
N GLN A 26 6.79 -0.40 3.42
CA GLN A 26 5.65 0.14 4.14
C GLN A 26 4.51 -0.89 4.28
N LYS A 27 4.23 -1.68 3.23
CA LYS A 27 3.30 -2.82 3.30
C LYS A 27 3.73 -3.81 4.39
N GLY A 28 5.02 -4.14 4.45
CA GLY A 28 5.57 -5.03 5.47
C GLY A 28 5.44 -4.47 6.89
N ASN A 29 5.66 -3.17 7.08
CA ASN A 29 5.51 -2.49 8.37
C ASN A 29 4.05 -2.50 8.85
N ILE A 30 3.11 -2.16 7.97
CA ILE A 30 1.66 -2.17 8.27
C ILE A 30 1.20 -3.59 8.59
N ASP A 31 1.57 -4.57 7.76
CA ASP A 31 1.20 -5.98 7.98
C ASP A 31 1.70 -6.49 9.33
N LYS A 32 2.94 -6.17 9.68
CA LYS A 32 3.52 -6.53 10.96
C LYS A 32 2.80 -5.88 12.14
N ASP A 33 2.54 -4.57 12.08
CA ASP A 33 1.83 -3.88 13.17
C ASP A 33 0.41 -4.43 13.35
N LEU A 34 -0.32 -4.67 12.27
CA LEU A 34 -1.64 -5.32 12.32
C LEU A 34 -1.58 -6.70 12.98
N LYS A 35 -0.53 -7.49 12.72
CA LYS A 35 -0.34 -8.82 13.33
C LYS A 35 0.03 -8.74 14.81
N ASP A 36 0.90 -7.80 15.17
CA ASP A 36 1.42 -7.66 16.54
C ASP A 36 0.40 -6.98 17.47
N SER A 37 -0.28 -5.94 16.97
CA SER A 37 -1.16 -5.05 17.73
C SER A 37 -2.64 -5.38 17.53
N GLY A 38 -3.01 -6.06 16.44
CA GLY A 38 -4.39 -6.40 16.11
C GLY A 38 -5.29 -5.17 16.09
N LYS A 39 -6.38 -5.20 16.87
CA LYS A 39 -7.33 -4.08 17.00
C LYS A 39 -6.75 -2.78 17.59
N LYS A 40 -5.53 -2.82 18.10
CA LYS A 40 -4.84 -1.64 18.65
C LYS A 40 -3.90 -0.98 17.63
N SER A 41 -3.73 -1.58 16.45
CA SER A 41 -2.97 -1.00 15.36
C SER A 41 -3.67 0.28 14.88
N ASP A 42 -2.89 1.31 14.57
CA ASP A 42 -3.40 2.56 13.99
C ASP A 42 -4.03 2.33 12.61
N TYR A 43 -3.66 1.23 11.92
CA TYR A 43 -4.19 0.85 10.61
C TYR A 43 -5.44 -0.03 10.68
N PHE A 44 -5.87 -0.44 11.88
CA PHE A 44 -6.95 -1.42 12.02
C PHE A 44 -8.30 -0.90 11.50
N ASP A 45 -8.65 0.35 11.85
CA ASP A 45 -9.92 0.96 11.47
C ASP A 45 -9.98 1.20 9.96
N GLU A 46 -8.90 1.73 9.39
CA GLU A 46 -8.80 1.98 7.94
C GLU A 46 -8.83 0.68 7.13
N LEU A 47 -8.12 -0.37 7.58
CA LEU A 47 -8.20 -1.70 6.96
C LEU A 47 -9.63 -2.23 6.98
N THR A 48 -10.31 -2.08 8.12
CA THR A 48 -11.68 -2.58 8.29
C THR A 48 -12.67 -1.79 7.43
N GLU A 49 -12.48 -0.49 7.26
CA GLU A 49 -13.28 0.35 6.36
C GLU A 49 -13.11 -0.06 4.89
N LEU A 50 -11.87 -0.24 4.43
CA LEU A 50 -11.58 -0.69 3.07
C LEU A 50 -12.16 -2.08 2.79
N LEU A 51 -11.99 -3.03 3.71
CA LEU A 51 -12.59 -4.35 3.56
C LEU A 51 -14.12 -4.30 3.65
N GLY A 52 -14.68 -3.50 4.55
CA GLY A 52 -16.12 -3.38 4.76
C GLY A 52 -16.86 -2.71 3.59
N THR A 53 -16.15 -1.96 2.75
CA THR A 53 -16.68 -1.35 1.53
C THR A 53 -16.51 -2.23 0.28
N ASP A 54 -15.77 -3.34 0.37
CA ASP A 54 -15.64 -4.33 -0.70
C ASP A 54 -16.75 -5.39 -0.60
N ASP A 55 -17.69 -5.39 -1.55
CA ASP A 55 -18.76 -6.40 -1.62
C ASP A 55 -18.21 -7.84 -1.67
N ASN A 56 -17.03 -8.04 -2.27
CA ASN A 56 -16.39 -9.36 -2.32
C ASN A 56 -15.91 -9.81 -0.94
N PHE A 57 -15.53 -8.89 -0.06
CA PHE A 57 -15.14 -9.24 1.30
C PHE A 57 -16.31 -9.89 2.05
N TRP A 58 -17.50 -9.31 1.96
CA TRP A 58 -18.70 -9.90 2.58
C TRP A 58 -19.05 -11.27 2.01
N LEU A 59 -18.92 -11.45 0.69
CA LEU A 59 -19.13 -12.75 0.03
C LEU A 59 -18.11 -13.80 0.50
N VAL A 60 -16.84 -13.43 0.62
CA VAL A 60 -15.75 -14.30 1.08
C VAL A 60 -15.95 -14.71 2.55
N ILE A 61 -16.29 -13.75 3.43
CA ILE A 61 -16.58 -14.02 4.84
C ILE A 61 -17.79 -14.95 4.99
N CYS A 62 -18.91 -14.66 4.32
CA CYS A 62 -20.10 -15.51 4.37
C CYS A 62 -19.88 -16.89 3.74
N GLY A 63 -18.99 -16.98 2.76
CA GLY A 63 -18.60 -18.24 2.11
C GLY A 63 -17.54 -19.06 2.87
N GLY A 64 -16.96 -18.52 3.95
CA GLY A 64 -15.87 -19.17 4.69
C GLY A 64 -14.56 -19.28 3.89
N ALA A 65 -14.38 -18.45 2.87
CA ALA A 65 -13.18 -18.44 2.03
C ALA A 65 -12.08 -17.57 2.64
N ASN A 66 -10.84 -17.76 2.18
CA ASN A 66 -9.71 -16.93 2.55
C ASN A 66 -9.86 -15.51 1.95
N TYR A 67 -9.56 -14.48 2.73
CA TYR A 67 -9.59 -13.08 2.31
C TYR A 67 -8.20 -12.43 2.23
N ASP A 68 -7.11 -13.20 2.30
CA ASP A 68 -5.72 -12.70 2.26
C ASP A 68 -5.47 -11.77 1.06
N GLU A 69 -5.97 -12.10 -0.13
CA GLU A 69 -5.81 -11.22 -1.31
C GLU A 69 -6.52 -9.87 -1.15
N LEU A 70 -7.67 -9.83 -0.48
CA LEU A 70 -8.40 -8.59 -0.21
C LEU A 70 -7.69 -7.77 0.86
N ARG A 71 -7.15 -8.46 1.87
CA ARG A 71 -6.34 -7.84 2.92
C ARG A 71 -5.06 -7.23 2.34
N ASP A 72 -4.34 -7.96 1.49
CA ASP A 72 -3.10 -7.49 0.87
C ASP A 72 -3.35 -6.27 -0.02
N LYS A 73 -4.44 -6.24 -0.79
CA LYS A 73 -4.86 -5.07 -1.58
C LYS A 73 -5.20 -3.87 -0.70
N ALA A 74 -5.90 -4.09 0.41
CA ALA A 74 -6.22 -3.01 1.34
C ALA A 74 -4.95 -2.44 2.00
N ILE A 75 -4.02 -3.30 2.42
CA ILE A 75 -2.71 -2.88 2.96
C ILE A 75 -1.91 -2.09 1.92
N GLU A 76 -1.89 -2.54 0.67
CA GLU A 76 -1.21 -1.82 -0.42
C GLU A 76 -1.81 -0.43 -0.66
N LYS A 77 -3.13 -0.30 -0.56
CA LYS A 77 -3.81 0.99 -0.67
C LYS A 77 -3.42 1.92 0.48
N ILE A 78 -3.49 1.44 1.72
CA ILE A 78 -3.08 2.21 2.92
C ILE A 78 -1.62 2.65 2.80
N ALA A 79 -0.73 1.74 2.42
CA ALA A 79 0.69 2.05 2.23
C ALA A 79 0.91 3.13 1.16
N THR A 80 0.22 3.02 0.03
CA THR A 80 0.29 3.99 -1.06
C THR A 80 -0.21 5.37 -0.62
N ASP A 81 -1.35 5.42 0.08
CA ASP A 81 -1.96 6.68 0.51
C ASP A 81 -1.12 7.35 1.62
N SER A 82 -0.53 6.57 2.54
CA SER A 82 0.44 7.02 3.55
C SER A 82 1.66 7.67 2.90
N LEU A 83 2.31 6.99 1.96
CA LEU A 83 3.52 7.50 1.30
C LEU A 83 3.26 8.76 0.47
N LYS A 84 2.11 8.82 -0.21
CA LYS A 84 1.71 10.03 -0.94
C LYS A 84 1.42 11.20 -0.01
N SER A 85 0.82 10.95 1.15
CA SER A 85 0.59 11.99 2.16
C SER A 85 1.92 12.54 2.67
N GLU A 86 2.90 11.67 2.96
CA GLU A 86 4.25 12.08 3.37
C GLU A 86 4.93 12.91 2.28
N GLU A 87 4.89 12.47 1.01
CA GLU A 87 5.46 13.22 -0.12
C GLU A 87 4.87 14.64 -0.21
N ASN A 88 3.56 14.77 -0.04
CA ASN A 88 2.84 16.04 -0.12
C ASN A 88 3.09 16.95 1.09
N GLU A 89 3.47 16.39 2.25
CA GLU A 89 3.86 17.15 3.44
C GLU A 89 5.28 17.73 3.32
N TYR A 90 6.19 17.01 2.64
CA TYR A 90 7.56 17.49 2.36
C TYR A 90 7.65 18.41 1.13
N TYR A 91 6.73 18.27 0.17
CA TYR A 91 6.62 19.13 -1.01
C TYR A 91 5.22 19.76 -1.11
N PRO A 92 4.89 20.70 -0.20
CA PRO A 92 3.63 21.43 -0.32
C PRO A 92 3.67 22.35 -1.55
N ASP A 93 2.66 22.23 -2.42
CA ASP A 93 2.42 23.10 -3.57
C ASP A 93 2.42 24.60 -3.23
#